data_AF-A0A7C4HYW8-F1
#
_entry.id   AF-A0A7C4HYW8-F1
#
_cell.length_a   1.000
_cell.length_b   1.000
_cell.length_c   1.000
_cell.angle_alpha   90.00
_cell.angle_beta   90.00
_cell.angle_gamma   90.00
#
_symmetry.space_group_name_H-M   'P 1'
#
loop_
_entity.id
_entity.type
_entity.pdbx_description
1 polymer ?
#
loop_
_entity_poly.entity_id
_entity_poly.type
_entity_poly.pdbx_seq_one_letter_code
_entity_poly.pdbx_strand_id
1 'polypeptide(L)'
;MKDAYELPLIIIEGGLSEAAALTGNPRVIWGAVASLITSFKLSLLTSKDPFETAELLRSLALKEQAVKGMGPISRRKPSLETMEDWQLYVAQSLPGVGRVLADKLLSRFKTVRALFTAKEHELEAVVGPAKARRIIDLLNAPYDGGRLKQVELKSSP
;
A
#
# COMPACT_ATOMS: atom_id res chain seq x y z
N MET A 1 15.67 -0.77 24.14
CA MET A 1 14.35 -1.26 23.64
C MET A 1 14.27 -1.25 22.13
N LYS A 2 14.48 -0.11 21.46
CA LYS A 2 14.41 -0.04 19.99
C LYS A 2 15.45 -0.91 19.27
N ASP A 3 16.64 -1.05 19.85
CA ASP A 3 17.73 -1.85 19.25
C ASP A 3 17.61 -3.35 19.57
N ALA A 4 16.66 -3.74 20.42
CA ALA A 4 16.49 -5.12 20.88
C ALA A 4 15.25 -5.81 20.29
N TYR A 5 14.32 -5.05 19.68
CA TYR A 5 13.05 -5.57 19.16
C TYR A 5 12.72 -4.92 17.82
N GLU A 6 12.27 -5.73 16.85
CA GLU A 6 11.91 -5.27 15.50
C GLU A 6 10.72 -4.32 15.48
N LEU A 7 9.75 -4.52 16.38
CA LEU A 7 8.56 -3.68 16.51
C LEU A 7 8.32 -3.28 17.98
N PRO A 8 9.01 -2.26 18.49
CA PRO A 8 8.79 -1.78 19.85
C PRO A 8 7.47 -1.00 19.94
N LEU A 9 6.57 -1.43 20.83
CA LEU A 9 5.27 -0.82 21.05
C LEU A 9 5.04 -0.51 22.53
N ILE A 10 4.22 0.51 22.80
CA ILE A 10 3.74 0.90 24.13
C ILE A 10 2.22 0.86 24.14
N ILE A 11 1.63 0.28 25.18
CA ILE A 11 0.19 0.32 25.45
C ILE A 11 -0.04 1.23 26.67
N ILE A 12 -0.91 2.22 26.52
CA ILE A 12 -1.36 3.10 27.60
C ILE A 12 -2.76 2.66 28.02
N GLU A 13 -2.88 2.13 29.23
CA GLU A 13 -4.15 1.77 29.86
C GLU A 13 -4.77 2.99 30.59
N GLY A 14 -6.09 3.12 30.59
CA GLY A 14 -6.81 4.22 31.25
C GLY A 14 -6.91 5.52 30.44
N GLY A 15 -6.39 5.54 29.20
CA GLY A 15 -6.56 6.66 28.27
C GLY A 15 -5.71 7.93 28.58
N LEU A 16 -5.29 8.60 27.51
CA LEU A 16 -4.43 9.79 27.60
C LEU A 16 -5.11 11.02 28.22
N SER A 17 -6.44 11.09 28.14
CA SER A 17 -7.23 12.21 28.69
C SER A 17 -7.23 12.22 30.22
N GLU A 18 -7.27 11.04 30.85
CA GLU A 18 -7.21 10.91 32.31
C GLU A 18 -5.82 11.30 32.82
N ALA A 19 -4.77 10.82 32.13
CA ALA A 19 -3.39 11.23 32.42
C ALA A 19 -3.18 12.75 32.24
N ALA A 20 -3.79 13.36 31.22
CA ALA A 20 -3.72 14.80 30.99
C ALA A 20 -4.39 15.61 32.11
N ALA A 21 -5.50 15.10 32.67
CA ALA A 21 -6.19 15.74 33.79
C ALA A 21 -5.35 15.76 35.08
N LEU A 22 -4.55 14.71 35.33
CA LEU A 22 -3.70 14.60 36.53
C LEU A 22 -2.49 15.56 36.54
N THR A 23 -2.01 15.97 35.36
CA THR A 23 -0.81 16.81 35.25
C THR A 23 -1.08 18.31 35.33
N GLY A 24 -2.35 18.75 35.28
CA GLY A 24 -2.74 20.17 35.26
C GLY A 24 -2.34 20.95 34.00
N ASN A 25 -1.51 20.35 33.12
CA ASN A 25 -1.12 20.91 31.83
C ASN A 25 -1.05 19.81 30.76
N PRO A 26 -2.12 19.63 29.97
CA PRO A 26 -2.20 18.60 28.92
C PRO A 26 -1.03 18.59 27.93
N ARG A 27 -0.35 19.73 27.73
CA ARG A 27 0.80 19.83 26.82
C ARG A 27 1.98 18.95 27.25
N VAL A 28 2.10 18.63 28.54
CA VAL A 28 3.16 17.73 29.04
C VAL A 28 2.94 16.32 28.50
N ILE A 29 1.71 15.81 28.60
CA ILE A 29 1.34 14.49 28.08
C ILE A 29 1.47 14.46 26.56
N TRP A 30 0.93 15.46 25.86
CA TRP A 30 1.02 15.50 24.40
C TRP A 30 2.45 15.68 23.88
N GLY A 31 3.29 16.42 24.59
CA GLY A 31 4.72 16.54 24.30
C GLY A 31 5.45 15.21 24.46
N ALA A 32 5.15 14.46 25.52
CA ALA A 32 5.70 13.12 25.72
C ALA A 32 5.26 12.15 24.62
N VAL A 33 3.97 12.12 24.28
CA VAL A 33 3.42 11.31 23.18
C VAL A 33 4.08 11.66 21.85
N ALA A 34 4.19 12.95 21.53
CA ALA A 34 4.86 13.42 20.32
C ALA A 34 6.33 12.97 20.28
N SER A 35 7.05 13.04 21.40
CA SER A 35 8.43 12.56 21.50
C SER A 35 8.54 11.04 21.29
N LEU A 36 7.65 10.24 21.88
CA LEU A 36 7.62 8.78 21.70
C LEU A 36 7.43 8.39 20.23
N ILE A 37 6.52 9.07 19.52
CA ILE A 37 6.24 8.79 18.12
C ILE A 37 7.35 9.31 17.19
N THR A 38 7.84 10.54 17.41
CA THR A 38 8.78 11.18 16.48
C THR A 38 10.23 10.79 16.73
N SER A 39 10.70 10.98 17.96
CA SER A 39 12.10 10.79 18.33
C SER A 39 12.42 9.32 18.55
N PHE A 40 11.55 8.61 19.28
CA PHE A 40 11.77 7.20 19.58
C PHE A 40 11.22 6.26 18.48
N LYS A 41 10.33 6.73 17.61
CA LYS A 41 9.67 5.94 16.55
C LYS A 41 8.95 4.71 17.12
N LEU A 42 8.25 4.88 18.24
CA LEU A 42 7.50 3.83 18.89
C LEU A 42 6.04 3.84 18.42
N SER A 43 5.48 2.64 18.26
CA SER A 43 4.04 2.48 18.07
C SER A 43 3.33 2.67 19.39
N LEU A 44 2.31 3.53 19.40
CA LEU A 44 1.52 3.80 20.60
C LEU A 44 0.09 3.30 20.43
N LEU A 45 -0.37 2.49 21.38
CA LEU A 45 -1.73 2.00 21.48
C LEU A 45 -2.34 2.43 22.81
N THR A 46 -3.65 2.58 22.86
CA THR A 46 -4.37 2.93 24.08
C THR A 46 -5.48 1.92 24.33
N SER A 47 -5.66 1.53 25.59
CA SER A 47 -6.79 0.75 26.09
C SER A 47 -7.43 1.51 27.25
N LYS A 48 -8.72 1.29 27.49
CA LYS A 48 -9.47 1.94 28.57
C LYS A 48 -9.31 1.21 29.89
N ASP A 49 -9.18 -0.11 29.86
CA ASP A 49 -9.16 -0.96 31.05
C ASP A 49 -8.33 -2.25 30.81
N PRO A 50 -8.03 -3.02 31.87
CA PRO A 50 -7.28 -4.27 31.76
C PRO A 50 -7.92 -5.31 30.83
N PHE A 51 -9.25 -5.31 30.69
CA PHE A 51 -9.95 -6.26 29.82
C PHE A 51 -9.71 -5.92 28.34
N GLU A 52 -9.81 -4.65 27.97
CA GLU A 52 -9.46 -4.18 26.63
C GLU A 52 -7.95 -4.36 26.35
N THR A 53 -7.09 -4.14 27.34
CA THR A 53 -5.64 -4.45 27.24
C THR A 53 -5.42 -5.92 26.92
N ALA A 54 -6.10 -6.84 27.62
CA ALA A 54 -5.98 -8.27 27.39
C ALA A 54 -6.44 -8.68 25.99
N GLU A 55 -7.57 -8.15 25.51
CA GLU A 55 -8.07 -8.41 24.15
C GLU A 55 -7.13 -7.85 23.07
N LEU A 56 -6.55 -6.67 23.30
CA LEU A 56 -5.55 -6.08 22.42
C LEU A 56 -4.30 -6.97 22.33
N LEU A 57 -3.77 -7.40 23.48
CA LEU A 57 -2.60 -8.29 23.54
C LEU A 57 -2.89 -9.65 22.86
N ARG A 58 -4.05 -10.23 23.11
CA ARG A 58 -4.49 -11.48 22.46
C ARG A 58 -4.52 -11.34 20.95
N SER A 59 -5.08 -10.24 20.45
CA SER A 59 -5.18 -9.95 19.03
C SER A 59 -3.82 -9.74 18.37
N LEU A 60 -2.90 -9.03 19.04
CA LEU A 60 -1.53 -8.85 18.59
C LEU A 60 -0.78 -10.18 18.51
N ALA A 61 -0.89 -11.01 19.55
CA ALA A 61 -0.24 -12.32 19.61
C ALA A 61 -0.75 -13.25 18.50
N LEU A 62 -2.06 -13.34 18.29
CA LEU A 62 -2.65 -14.15 17.22
C LEU A 62 -2.19 -13.68 15.84
N LYS A 63 -2.13 -12.37 15.61
CA LYS A 63 -1.68 -11.81 14.34
C LYS A 63 -0.21 -12.12 14.08
N GLU A 64 0.64 -11.92 15.08
CA GLU A 64 2.08 -12.19 14.99
C GLU A 64 2.36 -13.69 14.74
N GLN A 65 1.62 -14.58 15.42
CA GLN A 65 1.75 -16.02 15.24
C GLN A 65 1.26 -16.48 13.86
N ALA A 66 0.16 -15.90 13.35
CA ALA A 66 -0.31 -16.16 11.99
C ALA A 66 0.71 -15.68 10.94
N VAL A 67 1.41 -14.59 11.19
CA VAL A 67 2.50 -14.10 10.34
C VAL A 67 3.74 -14.99 10.41
N LYS A 68 4.11 -15.51 11.58
CA LYS A 68 5.27 -16.42 11.73
C LYS A 68 5.03 -17.84 11.22
N GLY A 69 3.78 -18.33 11.25
CA GLY A 69 3.40 -19.64 10.70
C GLY A 69 3.22 -19.64 9.17
N MET A 70 3.17 -18.47 8.54
CA MET A 70 3.08 -18.32 7.10
C MET A 70 4.43 -17.84 6.58
N GLY A 71 5.03 -18.54 5.62
CA GLY A 71 6.15 -18.00 4.82
C GLY A 71 5.79 -16.61 4.25
N PRO A 72 6.79 -15.85 3.74
CA PRO A 72 6.71 -14.41 3.51
C PRO A 72 5.35 -13.99 2.99
N ILE A 73 4.68 -13.12 3.76
CA ILE A 73 3.33 -12.61 3.46
C ILE A 73 3.35 -12.10 2.03
N SER A 74 2.80 -12.91 1.11
CA SER A 74 2.40 -12.45 -0.20
C SER A 74 1.49 -11.28 0.09
N ARG A 75 1.92 -10.06 -0.29
CA ARG A 75 1.03 -8.90 -0.48
C ARG A 75 -0.29 -9.48 -0.95
N ARG A 76 -1.38 -9.28 -0.18
CA ARG A 76 -2.71 -9.83 -0.46
C ARG A 76 -2.88 -9.88 -1.97
N LYS A 77 -2.75 -11.08 -2.55
CA LYS A 77 -3.09 -11.25 -3.96
C LYS A 77 -4.54 -10.77 -4.03
N PRO A 78 -4.90 -9.87 -4.96
CA PRO A 78 -6.32 -9.66 -5.23
C PRO A 78 -6.95 -11.05 -5.41
N SER A 79 -8.16 -11.23 -4.88
CA SER A 79 -8.92 -12.47 -5.08
C SER A 79 -9.32 -12.52 -6.54
N LEU A 80 -8.38 -12.90 -7.40
CA LEU A 80 -8.58 -13.05 -8.83
C LEU A 80 -9.14 -14.45 -9.04
N GLU A 81 -10.43 -14.59 -8.78
CA GLU A 81 -11.14 -15.88 -8.79
C GLU A 81 -11.53 -16.27 -10.22
N THR A 82 -11.70 -15.29 -11.10
CA THR A 82 -12.12 -15.51 -12.48
C THR A 82 -11.05 -15.10 -13.50
N MET A 83 -11.15 -15.64 -14.72
CA MET A 83 -10.30 -15.22 -15.84
C MET A 83 -10.47 -13.75 -16.19
N GLU A 84 -11.67 -13.19 -16.01
CA GLU A 84 -11.95 -11.78 -16.21
C GLU A 84 -11.16 -10.91 -15.23
N ASP A 85 -11.12 -11.32 -13.95
CA ASP A 85 -10.35 -10.61 -12.93
C ASP A 85 -8.86 -10.58 -13.30
N TRP A 86 -8.31 -11.70 -13.78
CA TRP A 86 -6.93 -11.78 -14.26
C TRP A 86 -6.68 -10.87 -15.47
N GLN A 87 -7.59 -10.85 -16.44
CA GLN A 87 -7.46 -9.99 -17.62
C GLN A 87 -7.49 -8.52 -17.24
N LEU A 88 -8.45 -8.12 -16.38
CA LEU A 88 -8.57 -6.76 -15.87
C LEU A 88 -7.34 -6.38 -15.04
N TYR A 89 -6.82 -7.28 -14.21
CA TYR A 89 -5.63 -7.02 -13.40
C TYR A 89 -4.39 -6.76 -14.26
N VAL A 90 -4.15 -7.60 -15.28
CA VAL A 90 -3.04 -7.41 -16.21
C VAL A 90 -3.20 -6.12 -17.00
N ALA A 91 -4.40 -5.81 -17.51
CA ALA A 91 -4.64 -4.56 -18.22
C ALA A 91 -4.46 -3.31 -17.32
N GLN A 92 -4.83 -3.38 -16.04
CA GLN A 92 -4.62 -2.30 -15.06
C GLN A 92 -3.16 -2.10 -14.66
N SER A 93 -2.26 -3.04 -14.97
CA SER A 93 -0.83 -2.85 -14.72
C SER A 93 -0.17 -1.85 -15.68
N LEU A 94 -0.87 -1.46 -16.75
CA LEU A 94 -0.39 -0.49 -17.72
C LEU A 94 -0.42 0.95 -17.18
N PRO A 95 0.53 1.81 -17.57
CA PRO A 95 0.66 3.16 -17.03
C PRO A 95 -0.55 4.02 -17.36
N GLY A 96 -1.20 4.54 -16.32
CA GLY A 96 -2.37 5.42 -16.46
C GLY A 96 -3.67 4.71 -16.85
N VAL A 97 -3.72 3.38 -16.76
CA VAL A 97 -4.88 2.55 -17.03
C VAL A 97 -5.53 2.08 -15.72
N GLY A 98 -6.63 2.71 -15.34
CA GLY A 98 -7.49 2.23 -14.24
C GLY A 98 -8.55 1.24 -14.73
N ARG A 99 -9.38 0.73 -13.81
CA ARG A 99 -10.41 -0.29 -14.10
C ARG A 99 -11.32 0.05 -15.30
N VAL A 100 -11.80 1.29 -15.38
CA VAL A 100 -12.69 1.75 -16.48
C VAL A 100 -11.98 1.71 -17.84
N LEU A 101 -10.69 2.07 -17.89
CA LEU A 101 -9.93 2.02 -19.14
C LEU A 101 -9.52 0.60 -19.50
N ALA A 102 -9.18 -0.23 -18.51
CA ALA A 102 -8.88 -1.64 -18.71
C ALA A 102 -10.06 -2.38 -19.34
N ASP A 103 -11.27 -2.15 -18.82
CA ASP A 103 -12.50 -2.72 -19.37
C ASP A 103 -12.75 -2.28 -20.83
N LYS A 104 -12.62 -0.98 -21.13
CA LYS A 104 -12.74 -0.46 -22.50
C LYS A 104 -11.70 -1.04 -23.46
N LEU A 105 -10.45 -1.17 -23.01
CA LEU A 105 -9.35 -1.75 -23.78
C LEU A 105 -9.65 -3.23 -24.09
N LEU A 106 -10.01 -4.03 -23.09
CA LEU A 106 -10.34 -5.44 -23.29
C LEU A 106 -11.61 -5.61 -24.13
N SER A 107 -12.60 -4.73 -23.99
CA SER A 107 -13.79 -4.70 -24.84
C SER A 107 -13.46 -4.44 -26.31
N ARG A 108 -12.47 -3.60 -26.60
CA ARG A 108 -12.01 -3.29 -27.97
C ARG A 108 -11.11 -4.38 -28.54
N PHE A 109 -10.06 -4.76 -27.84
CA PHE A 109 -9.02 -5.67 -28.32
C PHE A 109 -9.34 -7.15 -28.09
N LYS A 110 -10.38 -7.47 -27.32
CA LYS A 110 -10.92 -8.81 -27.01
C LYS A 110 -10.01 -9.74 -26.22
N THR A 111 -8.69 -9.56 -26.28
CA THR A 111 -7.72 -10.37 -25.54
C THR A 111 -6.60 -9.51 -24.99
N VAL A 112 -6.00 -9.95 -23.88
CA VAL A 112 -4.80 -9.32 -23.31
C VAL A 112 -3.65 -9.34 -24.32
N ARG A 113 -3.48 -10.43 -25.08
CA ARG A 113 -2.44 -10.52 -26.12
C ARG A 113 -2.60 -9.40 -27.16
N ALA A 114 -3.80 -9.25 -27.71
CA ALA A 114 -4.08 -8.23 -28.72
C ALA A 114 -3.88 -6.80 -28.17
N LEU A 115 -4.23 -6.55 -26.91
CA LEU A 115 -3.94 -5.29 -26.23
C LEU A 115 -2.43 -4.99 -26.18
N PHE A 116 -1.62 -5.98 -25.82
CA PHE A 116 -0.16 -5.81 -25.65
C PHE A 116 0.60 -5.79 -26.98
N THR A 117 -0.02 -6.22 -28.08
CA THR A 117 0.55 -6.15 -29.44
C THR A 117 -0.08 -5.05 -30.30
N ALA A 118 -0.96 -4.23 -29.73
CA ALA A 118 -1.64 -3.15 -30.45
C ALA A 118 -0.63 -2.03 -30.83
N LYS A 119 -0.88 -1.38 -31.96
CA LYS A 119 -0.07 -0.22 -32.39
C LYS A 119 -0.48 1.02 -31.60
N GLU A 120 0.42 2.00 -31.49
CA GLU A 120 0.21 3.26 -30.74
C GLU A 120 -1.13 3.91 -31.12
N HIS A 121 -1.38 4.15 -32.41
CA HIS A 121 -2.61 4.78 -32.91
C HIS A 121 -3.91 4.01 -32.55
N GLU A 122 -3.84 2.69 -32.36
CA GLU A 122 -5.00 1.89 -31.96
C GLU A 122 -5.33 2.10 -30.48
N LEU A 123 -4.29 2.30 -29.65
CA LEU A 123 -4.42 2.61 -28.23
C LEU A 123 -4.88 4.06 -28.01
N GLU A 124 -4.41 5.00 -28.84
CA GLU A 124 -4.77 6.42 -28.75
C GLU A 124 -6.28 6.64 -28.75
N ALA A 125 -7.01 5.87 -29.57
CA ALA A 125 -8.47 5.92 -29.65
C ALA A 125 -9.20 5.61 -28.33
N VAL A 126 -8.54 4.94 -27.38
CA VAL A 126 -9.12 4.55 -26.08
C VAL A 126 -8.54 5.34 -24.92
N VAL A 127 -7.21 5.53 -24.89
CA VAL A 127 -6.50 6.13 -23.73
C VAL A 127 -5.95 7.53 -23.98
N GLY A 128 -5.99 8.01 -25.23
CA GLY A 128 -5.38 9.27 -25.65
C GLY A 128 -3.87 9.17 -25.91
N PRO A 129 -3.29 10.15 -26.61
CA PRO A 129 -1.93 10.11 -27.15
C PRO A 129 -0.85 9.95 -26.07
N ALA A 130 -0.93 10.74 -24.99
CA ALA A 130 0.07 10.72 -23.94
C ALA A 130 0.15 9.36 -23.21
N LYS A 131 -0.98 8.68 -23.01
CA LYS A 131 -1.01 7.36 -22.36
C LYS A 131 -0.61 6.26 -23.33
N ALA A 132 -1.07 6.33 -24.59
CA ALA A 132 -0.70 5.38 -25.61
C ALA A 132 0.82 5.31 -25.79
N ARG A 133 1.49 6.46 -25.92
CA ARG A 133 2.95 6.54 -25.99
C ARG A 133 3.63 5.88 -24.79
N ARG A 134 3.21 6.21 -23.57
CA ARG A 134 3.78 5.61 -22.34
C ARG A 134 3.60 4.09 -22.27
N ILE A 135 2.47 3.58 -22.76
CA ILE A 135 2.23 2.13 -22.84
C ILE A 135 3.23 1.50 -23.82
N ILE A 136 3.37 2.06 -25.02
CA ILE A 136 4.29 1.57 -26.05
C ILE A 136 5.75 1.63 -25.57
N ASP A 137 6.14 2.73 -24.92
CA ASP A 137 7.48 2.89 -24.34
C ASP A 137 7.76 1.80 -23.30
N LEU A 138 6.80 1.52 -22.41
CA LEU A 138 6.92 0.45 -21.41
C LEU A 138 7.06 -0.93 -22.06
N LEU A 139 6.22 -1.24 -23.06
CA LEU A 139 6.19 -2.56 -23.69
C LEU A 139 7.44 -2.85 -24.54
N ASN A 140 8.08 -1.81 -25.07
CA ASN A 140 9.29 -1.94 -25.89
C ASN A 140 10.59 -1.69 -25.12
N ALA A 141 10.52 -1.21 -23.88
CA ALA A 141 11.72 -0.93 -23.08
C ALA A 141 12.50 -2.21 -22.76
N PRO A 142 13.83 -2.24 -22.98
CA PRO A 142 14.66 -3.35 -22.55
C PRO A 142 14.72 -3.40 -21.01
N TYR A 143 14.59 -4.61 -20.45
CA TYR A 143 14.76 -4.82 -19.01
C TYR A 143 16.25 -4.93 -18.65
N ASP A 144 16.75 -4.01 -17.82
CA ASP A 144 18.17 -3.86 -17.51
C ASP A 144 18.58 -4.32 -16.09
N GLY A 145 17.61 -4.78 -15.30
CA GLY A 145 17.81 -5.22 -13.91
C GLY A 145 17.95 -4.07 -12.90
N GLY A 146 17.48 -2.86 -13.22
CA GLY A 146 17.48 -1.72 -12.28
C GLY A 146 18.72 -0.81 -12.36
N ARG A 147 19.39 -0.78 -13.52
CA ARG A 147 20.59 0.06 -13.75
C ARG A 147 20.25 1.46 -14.27
N LEU A 148 19.04 1.68 -14.77
CA LEU A 148 18.52 2.98 -15.18
C LEU A 148 17.76 3.64 -14.02
N LYS A 149 18.26 4.79 -13.56
CA LYS A 149 17.59 5.68 -12.60
C LYS A 149 16.26 6.17 -13.19
N GLN A 150 15.26 6.21 -12.30
CA GLN A 150 13.92 6.81 -12.42
C GLN A 150 13.59 7.45 -13.78
N VAL A 151 12.60 6.88 -14.46
CA VAL A 151 11.87 7.56 -15.55
C VAL A 151 11.32 8.86 -14.97
N GLU A 152 11.92 9.99 -15.33
CA GLU A 152 11.38 11.32 -15.04
C GLU A 152 10.02 11.42 -15.72
N LEU A 153 8.96 11.18 -14.94
CA LEU A 153 7.61 11.55 -15.30
C LEU A 153 7.55 13.08 -15.27
N LYS A 154 7.99 13.73 -16.35
CA LYS A 154 7.71 15.14 -16.58
C LYS A 154 6.20 15.29 -16.67
N SER A 155 5.60 15.75 -15.58
CA SER A 155 4.33 16.46 -15.58
C SER A 155 4.54 17.74 -16.37
N SER A 156 4.11 17.76 -17.62
CA SER A 156 3.95 19.01 -18.36
C SER A 156 2.70 19.76 -17.86
N PRO A 157 2.74 21.11 -17.91
CA PRO A 157 1.82 22.02 -17.24
C PRO A 157 0.39 22.02 -17.79
#